data_AF-A0A7W5CCF9-F1
#
_entry.id   AF-A0A7W5CCF9-F1
#
_cell.length_a   1.000
_cell.length_b   1.000
_cell.length_c   1.000
_cell.angle_alpha   90.00
_cell.angle_beta   90.00
_cell.angle_gamma   90.00
#
_symmetry.space_group_name_H-M   'P 1'
#
loop_
_entity.id
_entity.type
_entity.pdbx_description
1 polymer ?
#
loop_
_entity_poly.entity_id
_entity_poly.type
_entity_poly.pdbx_seq_one_letter_code
_entity_poly.pdbx_strand_id
1 'polypeptide(L)'
;MVLRQSAAYVKKKMGPRYSLFAKMNILILVLFIPIIILFTYSNEIATNTISKELRGSNMKQLSFLSSQIDSRINQTIDFVITFSKDPNVEKFNGLNIWDDLYDRMQTRYVVQEKMMLQSGITNIWPVTYTVYSQQNKEAISNSKDTIKYDEAYLNDNMTGAWTYGDGRESVPDDQQSFHWFYTDSLGHQGALKGSNLVVQASFGHENIENMLDTYKAGGQGDPIFYRQGEAPILNRSASKELASELVAFLDGRQLDGTEQEVVRLGIRAIW
;
A
#
# COMPACT_ATOMS: atom_id res chain seq x y z
N MET A 1 36.04 -94.94 -50.52
CA MET A 1 36.74 -93.73 -51.00
C MET A 1 35.68 -92.87 -51.71
N VAL A 2 34.89 -92.05 -51.01
CA VAL A 2 35.14 -90.80 -50.26
C VAL A 2 34.62 -89.60 -51.06
N LEU A 3 33.53 -89.02 -50.52
CA LEU A 3 33.07 -87.62 -50.48
C LEU A 3 33.01 -86.80 -51.79
N ARG A 4 31.87 -86.44 -52.39
CA ARG A 4 30.65 -85.67 -51.96
C ARG A 4 30.86 -84.21 -51.53
N GLN A 5 30.51 -83.34 -52.49
CA GLN A 5 30.07 -81.93 -52.47
C GLN A 5 29.64 -81.33 -51.12
N SER A 6 29.98 -80.06 -50.89
CA SER A 6 29.07 -79.05 -50.32
C SER A 6 29.67 -77.64 -50.36
N ALA A 7 29.19 -76.82 -51.28
CA ALA A 7 29.21 -75.37 -51.18
C ALA A 7 27.97 -74.89 -50.41
N ALA A 8 28.05 -73.67 -49.87
CA ALA A 8 26.97 -72.87 -49.27
C ALA A 8 26.66 -73.08 -47.77
N TYR A 9 27.40 -72.37 -46.91
CA TYR A 9 26.87 -71.94 -45.62
C TYR A 9 26.22 -70.56 -45.78
N VAL A 10 24.88 -70.58 -45.86
CA VAL A 10 24.03 -69.38 -45.92
C VAL A 10 23.85 -68.81 -44.52
N LYS A 11 24.27 -67.55 -44.36
CA LYS A 11 23.97 -66.65 -43.25
C LYS A 11 22.44 -66.41 -43.18
N LYS A 12 21.73 -67.14 -42.31
CA LYS A 12 20.31 -66.88 -42.02
C LYS A 12 20.19 -65.91 -40.85
N LYS A 13 19.99 -64.63 -41.19
CA LYS A 13 19.63 -63.51 -40.31
C LYS A 13 18.29 -63.81 -39.64
N MET A 14 18.26 -63.95 -38.31
CA MET A 14 17.03 -63.89 -37.52
C MET A 14 16.51 -62.44 -37.55
N GLY A 15 15.48 -62.17 -38.35
CA GLY A 15 14.68 -60.94 -38.21
C GLY A 15 13.59 -61.17 -37.16
N PRO A 16 13.34 -60.26 -36.21
CA PRO A 16 12.24 -60.43 -35.28
C PRO A 16 10.93 -60.39 -36.08
N ARG A 17 10.12 -61.43 -35.96
CA ARG A 17 8.75 -61.42 -36.46
C ARG A 17 7.93 -60.49 -35.57
N TYR A 18 8.00 -59.19 -35.83
CA TYR A 18 7.06 -58.24 -35.24
C TYR A 18 5.67 -58.56 -35.79
N SER A 19 4.81 -59.07 -34.91
CA SER A 19 3.38 -59.22 -35.19
C SER A 19 2.83 -57.89 -35.70
N LEU A 20 1.91 -57.92 -36.68
CA LEU A 20 1.24 -56.73 -37.21
C LEU A 20 0.66 -55.85 -36.08
N PHE A 21 0.29 -56.49 -34.97
CA PHE A 21 -0.18 -55.86 -33.73
C PHE A 21 0.88 -54.96 -33.05
N ALA A 22 2.15 -55.38 -33.03
CA ALA A 22 3.24 -54.58 -32.50
C ALA A 22 3.54 -53.38 -33.40
N LYS A 23 3.41 -53.56 -34.72
CA LYS A 23 3.62 -52.50 -35.71
C LYS A 23 2.57 -51.39 -35.59
N MET A 24 1.31 -51.73 -35.35
CA MET A 24 0.26 -50.75 -35.08
C MET A 24 0.43 -50.03 -33.73
N ASN A 25 0.80 -50.75 -32.66
CA ASN A 25 1.04 -50.12 -31.35
C ASN A 25 2.22 -49.14 -31.36
N ILE A 26 3.31 -49.47 -32.07
CA ILE A 26 4.45 -48.55 -32.24
C ILE A 26 4.03 -47.30 -33.02
N LEU A 27 3.19 -47.44 -34.06
CA LEU A 27 2.67 -46.30 -34.81
C LEU A 27 1.83 -45.37 -33.94
N ILE A 28 0.97 -45.93 -33.08
CA ILE A 28 0.16 -45.16 -32.12
C ILE A 28 1.06 -44.43 -31.12
N LEU A 29 2.07 -45.10 -30.56
CA LEU A 29 3.05 -44.49 -29.64
C LEU A 29 3.81 -43.32 -30.29
N VAL A 30 4.24 -43.50 -31.55
CA VAL A 30 4.94 -42.44 -32.31
C VAL A 30 4.04 -41.24 -32.57
N LEU A 31 2.72 -41.43 -32.71
CA LEU A 31 1.76 -40.34 -32.87
C LEU A 31 1.47 -39.61 -31.54
N PHE A 32 1.55 -40.31 -30.41
CA PHE A 32 1.32 -39.73 -29.08
C PHE A 32 2.49 -38.87 -28.59
N ILE A 33 3.73 -39.26 -28.89
CA ILE A 33 4.92 -38.51 -28.48
C ILE A 33 4.85 -37.02 -28.87
N PRO A 34 4.58 -36.63 -30.13
CA PRO A 34 4.51 -35.22 -30.50
C PRO A 34 3.35 -34.49 -29.81
N ILE A 35 2.20 -35.15 -29.59
CA ILE A 35 1.06 -34.56 -28.86
C ILE A 35 1.46 -34.25 -27.42
N ILE A 36 2.15 -35.18 -26.74
CA ILE A 36 2.62 -35.00 -25.37
C ILE A 36 3.65 -33.87 -25.30
N ILE A 37 4.63 -33.82 -26.21
CA ILE A 37 5.64 -32.76 -26.25
C ILE A 37 4.99 -31.39 -26.46
N LEU A 38 4.05 -31.29 -27.41
CA LEU A 38 3.33 -30.05 -27.69
C LEU A 38 2.48 -29.62 -26.49
N PHE A 39 1.82 -30.58 -25.83
CA PHE A 39 1.03 -30.31 -24.64
C PHE A 39 1.91 -29.84 -23.47
N THR A 40 3.02 -30.52 -23.19
CA THR A 40 3.95 -30.12 -22.12
C THR A 40 4.55 -28.75 -22.39
N TYR A 41 5.03 -28.49 -23.61
CA TYR A 41 5.61 -27.20 -24.00
C TYR A 41 4.56 -26.07 -23.96
N SER A 42 3.35 -26.33 -24.44
CA SER A 42 2.22 -25.38 -24.37
C SER A 42 1.86 -25.07 -22.93
N ASN A 43 1.81 -26.07 -22.06
CA ASN A 43 1.46 -25.88 -20.66
C ASN A 43 2.58 -25.17 -19.89
N GLU A 44 3.85 -25.45 -20.20
CA GLU A 44 5.00 -24.78 -19.59
C GLU A 44 5.10 -23.30 -20.00
N ILE A 45 4.81 -22.97 -21.27
CA ILE A 45 4.77 -21.58 -21.74
C ILE A 45 3.54 -20.85 -21.21
N ALA A 46 2.37 -21.49 -21.22
CA ALA A 46 1.13 -20.88 -20.71
C ALA A 46 1.27 -20.55 -19.22
N THR A 47 1.77 -21.48 -18.41
CA THR A 47 1.94 -21.26 -16.97
C THR A 47 3.06 -20.28 -16.63
N ASN A 48 4.19 -20.30 -17.35
CA ASN A 48 5.29 -19.35 -17.12
C ASN A 48 4.96 -17.93 -17.58
N THR A 49 4.18 -17.76 -18.65
CA THR A 49 3.83 -16.42 -19.16
C THR A 49 2.75 -15.80 -18.29
N ILE A 50 1.71 -16.56 -17.94
CA ILE A 50 0.65 -16.09 -17.03
C ILE A 50 1.23 -15.69 -15.66
N SER A 51 2.12 -16.50 -15.08
CA SER A 51 2.72 -16.17 -13.78
C SER A 51 3.65 -14.95 -13.82
N LYS A 52 4.39 -14.73 -14.92
CA LYS A 52 5.23 -13.54 -15.11
C LYS A 52 4.40 -12.28 -15.33
N GLU A 53 3.37 -12.34 -16.17
CA GLU A 53 2.47 -11.22 -16.43
C GLU A 53 1.67 -10.85 -15.17
N LEU A 54 1.18 -11.83 -14.40
CA LEU A 54 0.45 -11.59 -13.15
C LEU A 54 1.36 -10.92 -12.10
N ARG A 55 2.59 -11.41 -11.92
CA ARG A 55 3.58 -10.77 -11.02
C ARG A 55 3.91 -9.35 -11.46
N GLY A 56 4.16 -9.14 -12.76
CA GLY A 56 4.45 -7.81 -13.30
C GLY A 56 3.27 -6.84 -13.16
N SER A 57 2.03 -7.33 -13.34
CA SER A 57 0.81 -6.54 -13.16
C SER A 57 0.61 -6.15 -11.70
N ASN A 58 0.65 -7.12 -10.77
CA ASN A 58 0.50 -6.85 -9.35
C ASN A 58 1.56 -5.86 -8.84
N MET A 59 2.80 -5.98 -9.34
CA MET A 59 3.88 -5.07 -8.96
C MET A 59 3.61 -3.63 -9.40
N LYS A 60 3.21 -3.45 -10.67
CA LYS A 60 2.84 -2.12 -11.20
C LYS A 60 1.67 -1.51 -10.44
N GLN A 61 0.66 -2.32 -10.13
CA GLN A 61 -0.48 -1.87 -9.35
C GLN A 61 -0.06 -1.44 -7.94
N LEU A 62 0.85 -2.17 -7.28
CA LEU A 62 1.35 -1.81 -5.95
C LEU A 62 2.17 -0.52 -5.98
N SER A 63 3.04 -0.36 -6.99
CA SER A 63 3.74 0.91 -7.22
C SER A 63 2.77 2.07 -7.45
N PHE A 64 1.67 1.84 -8.16
CA PHE A 64 0.64 2.85 -8.41
C PHE A 64 -0.18 3.18 -7.16
N LEU A 65 -0.42 2.20 -6.29
CA LEU A 65 -1.04 2.44 -4.98
C LEU A 65 -0.13 3.31 -4.11
N SER A 66 1.15 2.92 -3.98
CA SER A 66 2.15 3.67 -3.21
C SER A 66 2.26 5.10 -3.72
N SER A 67 2.41 5.30 -5.04
CA SER A 67 2.57 6.64 -5.61
C SER A 67 1.32 7.51 -5.44
N GLN A 68 0.13 6.92 -5.39
CA GLN A 68 -1.09 7.65 -5.03
C GLN A 68 -1.08 8.09 -3.57
N ILE A 69 -0.70 7.23 -2.63
CA ILE A 69 -0.57 7.59 -1.21
C ILE A 69 0.46 8.72 -1.06
N ASP A 70 1.64 8.55 -1.65
CA ASP A 70 2.72 9.55 -1.62
C ASP A 70 2.26 10.90 -2.19
N SER A 71 1.56 10.88 -3.32
CA SER A 71 1.03 12.08 -3.95
C SER A 71 0.01 12.79 -3.06
N ARG A 72 -0.88 12.05 -2.37
CA ARG A 72 -1.85 12.63 -1.43
C ARG A 72 -1.17 13.22 -0.21
N ILE A 73 -0.21 12.51 0.38
CA ILE A 73 0.57 12.99 1.52
C ILE A 73 1.32 14.28 1.14
N ASN A 74 2.00 14.30 -0.01
CA ASN A 74 2.72 15.48 -0.47
C ASN A 74 1.80 16.67 -0.73
N GLN A 75 0.63 16.46 -1.36
CA GLN A 75 -0.38 17.52 -1.54
C GLN A 75 -0.86 18.10 -0.20
N THR A 76 -1.06 17.24 0.80
CA THR A 76 -1.43 17.66 2.15
C THR A 76 -0.31 18.46 2.82
N ILE A 77 0.94 18.01 2.72
CA ILE A 77 2.10 18.72 3.25
C ILE A 77 2.25 20.09 2.59
N ASP A 78 2.21 20.16 1.26
CA ASP A 78 2.36 21.40 0.50
C ASP A 78 1.28 22.42 0.88
N PHE A 79 0.03 21.95 1.04
CA PHE A 79 -1.03 22.81 1.53
C PHE A 79 -0.76 23.31 2.94
N VAL A 80 -0.45 22.44 3.90
CA VAL A 80 -0.21 22.86 5.29
C VAL A 80 0.91 23.91 5.37
N ILE A 81 2.00 23.71 4.63
CA ILE A 81 3.13 24.66 4.59
C ILE A 81 2.69 26.00 3.98
N THR A 82 2.02 25.98 2.83
CA THR A 82 1.58 27.23 2.17
C THR A 82 0.48 27.94 2.96
N PHE A 83 -0.43 27.17 3.55
CA PHE A 83 -1.54 27.65 4.35
C PHE A 83 -1.09 28.28 5.66
N SER A 84 -0.03 27.76 6.30
CA SER A 84 0.56 28.39 7.49
C SER A 84 1.07 29.81 7.25
N LYS A 85 1.40 30.15 6.00
CA LYS A 85 1.87 31.47 5.55
C LYS A 85 0.77 32.32 4.92
N ASP A 86 -0.48 31.83 4.95
CA ASP A 86 -1.61 32.59 4.42
C ASP A 86 -1.92 33.79 5.33
N PRO A 87 -2.09 35.00 4.79
CA PRO A 87 -2.34 36.20 5.60
C PRO A 87 -3.56 36.10 6.52
N ASN A 88 -4.59 35.32 6.16
CA ASN A 88 -5.77 35.14 7.00
C ASN A 88 -5.47 34.20 8.18
N VAL A 89 -4.59 33.23 7.97
CA VAL A 89 -4.15 32.29 9.01
C VAL A 89 -3.17 33.00 9.96
N GLU A 90 -2.26 33.83 9.44
CA GLU A 90 -1.43 34.71 10.26
C GLU A 90 -2.28 35.72 11.04
N LYS A 91 -3.29 36.33 10.41
CA LYS A 91 -4.25 37.23 11.07
C LYS A 91 -4.97 36.49 12.21
N PHE A 92 -5.39 35.24 12.00
CA PHE A 92 -6.01 34.42 13.05
C PHE A 92 -5.11 34.18 14.26
N ASN A 93 -3.78 34.12 14.09
CA ASN A 93 -2.81 34.04 15.20
C ASN A 93 -2.36 35.40 15.75
N GLY A 94 -2.75 36.52 15.13
CA GLY A 94 -2.39 37.86 15.56
C GLY A 94 -3.03 38.29 16.89
N LEU A 95 -2.52 39.39 17.46
CA LEU A 95 -2.97 39.95 18.75
C LEU A 95 -4.38 40.58 18.72
N ASN A 96 -5.02 40.68 17.54
CA ASN A 96 -6.39 41.16 17.33
C ASN A 96 -6.77 42.47 18.07
N ILE A 97 -5.79 43.35 18.32
CA ILE A 97 -5.93 44.54 19.21
C ILE A 97 -6.92 45.56 18.62
N TRP A 98 -7.05 45.59 17.30
CA TRP A 98 -7.85 46.57 16.57
C TRP A 98 -9.02 45.96 15.79
N ASP A 99 -9.16 44.63 15.81
CA ASP A 99 -10.22 43.91 15.10
C ASP A 99 -11.49 43.87 15.94
N ASP A 100 -12.63 44.21 15.33
CA ASP A 100 -13.93 44.02 15.97
C ASP A 100 -14.37 42.54 15.95
N LEU A 101 -15.50 42.23 16.59
CA LEU A 101 -16.02 40.86 16.63
C LEU A 101 -16.35 40.32 15.23
N TYR A 102 -16.77 41.19 14.32
CA TYR A 102 -17.15 40.81 12.96
C TYR A 102 -15.91 40.43 12.15
N ASP A 103 -14.84 41.22 12.21
CA ASP A 103 -13.56 40.95 11.53
C ASP A 103 -12.95 39.61 11.97
N ARG A 104 -13.06 39.29 13.27
CA ARG A 104 -12.60 38.01 13.82
C ARG A 104 -13.42 36.84 13.29
N MET A 105 -14.75 36.99 13.26
CA MET A 105 -15.65 35.96 12.72
C MET A 105 -15.43 35.74 11.23
N GLN A 106 -15.23 36.82 10.46
CA GLN A 106 -14.92 36.74 9.04
C GLN A 106 -13.58 36.03 8.80
N THR A 107 -12.54 36.37 9.57
CA THR A 107 -11.23 35.72 9.48
C THR A 107 -11.35 34.22 9.77
N ARG A 108 -12.05 33.84 10.84
CA ARG A 108 -12.32 32.43 11.19
C ARG A 108 -13.05 31.71 10.06
N TYR A 109 -14.10 32.30 9.51
CA TYR A 109 -14.86 31.72 8.40
C TYR A 109 -13.99 31.49 7.17
N VAL A 110 -13.22 32.50 6.74
CA VAL A 110 -12.34 32.39 5.56
C VAL A 110 -11.28 31.29 5.76
N VAL A 111 -10.69 31.19 6.96
CA VAL A 111 -9.71 30.14 7.26
C VAL A 111 -10.36 28.75 7.21
N GLN A 112 -11.56 28.58 7.79
CA GLN A 112 -12.30 27.32 7.74
C GLN A 112 -12.75 26.95 6.32
N GLU A 113 -13.19 27.93 5.52
CA GLU A 113 -13.61 27.71 4.14
C GLU A 113 -12.43 27.26 3.28
N LYS A 114 -11.25 27.87 3.42
CA LYS A 114 -10.03 27.42 2.74
C LYS A 114 -9.66 25.98 3.11
N MET A 115 -9.72 25.62 4.38
CA MET A 115 -9.50 24.23 4.81
C MET A 115 -10.53 23.27 4.20
N MET A 116 -11.81 23.64 4.18
CA MET A 116 -12.88 22.84 3.58
C MET A 116 -12.67 22.62 2.08
N LEU A 117 -12.34 23.69 1.34
CA LEU A 117 -12.07 23.61 -0.10
C LEU A 117 -10.88 22.71 -0.41
N GLN A 118 -9.83 22.77 0.41
CA GLN A 118 -8.65 21.92 0.22
C GLN A 118 -8.88 20.47 0.62
N SER A 119 -9.68 20.19 1.66
CA SER A 119 -9.89 18.83 2.17
C SER A 119 -10.49 17.85 1.15
N GLY A 120 -10.87 18.37 -0.01
CA GLY A 120 -11.34 17.60 -1.14
C GLY A 120 -12.82 17.27 -0.98
N ILE A 121 -13.56 17.38 -2.07
CA ILE A 121 -14.93 16.85 -2.19
C ILE A 121 -14.88 15.31 -2.37
N THR A 122 -13.68 14.70 -2.32
CA THR A 122 -13.47 13.29 -2.66
C THR A 122 -13.65 12.39 -1.44
N ASN A 123 -14.70 11.56 -1.45
CA ASN A 123 -15.03 10.61 -0.37
C ASN A 123 -13.94 9.57 -0.03
N ILE A 124 -12.86 9.48 -0.81
CA ILE A 124 -11.85 8.43 -0.68
C ILE A 124 -10.70 8.86 0.24
N TRP A 125 -10.40 10.16 0.31
CA TRP A 125 -9.30 10.69 1.11
C TRP A 125 -9.67 12.02 1.78
N PRO A 126 -10.67 12.04 2.67
CA PRO A 126 -10.97 13.24 3.45
C PRO A 126 -9.79 13.57 4.37
N VAL A 127 -9.34 14.83 4.32
CA VAL A 127 -8.31 15.36 5.24
C VAL A 127 -8.94 16.38 6.17
N THR A 128 -8.72 16.20 7.47
CA THR A 128 -9.06 17.21 8.47
C THR A 128 -7.87 18.14 8.65
N TYR A 129 -8.11 19.43 8.51
CA TYR A 129 -7.13 20.46 8.82
C TYR A 129 -7.57 21.19 10.07
N THR A 130 -6.63 21.44 10.97
CA THR A 130 -6.87 22.20 12.20
C THR A 130 -5.79 23.25 12.38
N VAL A 131 -6.21 24.47 12.66
CA VAL A 131 -5.32 25.58 12.95
C VAL A 131 -5.43 25.92 14.44
N TYR A 132 -4.30 25.93 15.12
CA TYR A 132 -4.16 26.32 16.51
C TYR A 132 -3.42 27.66 16.58
N SER A 133 -4.05 28.62 17.26
CA SER A 133 -3.44 29.90 17.63
C SER A 133 -2.98 29.79 19.08
N GLN A 134 -1.67 29.69 19.30
CA GLN A 134 -1.12 29.74 20.66
C GLN A 134 -1.31 31.12 21.28
N GLN A 135 -1.27 32.17 20.46
CA GLN A 135 -1.42 33.57 20.87
C GLN A 135 -2.82 33.84 21.43
N ASN A 136 -3.86 33.34 20.77
CA ASN A 136 -5.26 33.55 21.16
C ASN A 136 -5.83 32.40 22.00
N LYS A 137 -5.08 31.29 22.15
CA LYS A 137 -5.54 30.05 22.81
C LYS A 137 -6.84 29.53 22.18
N GLU A 138 -6.90 29.61 20.85
CA GLU A 138 -8.04 29.20 20.03
C GLU A 138 -7.63 28.13 19.02
N ALA A 139 -8.61 27.29 18.65
CA ALA A 139 -8.46 26.31 17.58
C ALA A 139 -9.66 26.40 16.62
N ILE A 140 -9.41 26.15 15.34
CA ILE A 140 -10.45 26.02 14.30
C ILE A 140 -10.14 24.85 13.40
N SER A 141 -11.17 24.12 13.01
CA SER A 141 -11.10 22.93 12.16
C SER A 141 -12.10 23.03 11.01
N ASN A 142 -11.85 22.28 9.93
CA ASN A 142 -12.86 22.01 8.90
C ASN A 142 -13.77 20.82 9.24
N SER A 143 -13.50 20.07 10.31
CA SER A 143 -14.40 19.02 10.80
C SER A 143 -15.61 19.63 11.54
N LYS A 144 -16.67 18.82 11.68
CA LYS A 144 -17.88 19.21 12.45
C LYS A 144 -17.64 19.22 13.96
N ASP A 145 -16.53 18.63 14.40
CA ASP A 145 -16.22 18.48 15.81
C ASP A 145 -15.75 19.80 16.42
N THR A 146 -16.19 20.05 17.65
CA THR A 146 -15.72 21.22 18.39
C THR A 146 -14.32 20.95 18.91
N ILE A 147 -13.32 21.48 18.23
CA ILE A 147 -11.92 21.41 18.68
C ILE A 147 -11.63 22.54 19.66
N LYS A 148 -10.97 22.18 20.77
CA LYS A 148 -10.45 23.13 21.76
C LYS A 148 -8.94 23.19 21.66
N TYR A 149 -8.40 24.35 22.00
CA TYR A 149 -6.95 24.51 22.14
C TYR A 149 -6.45 23.74 23.37
N ASP A 150 -5.47 22.86 23.18
CA ASP A 150 -4.82 22.07 24.22
C ASP A 150 -3.30 22.11 23.99
N GLU A 151 -2.59 22.82 24.86
CA GLU A 151 -1.15 23.04 24.73
C GLU A 151 -0.34 21.80 25.08
N ALA A 152 -0.83 20.94 25.99
CA ALA A 152 -0.17 19.69 26.33
C ALA A 152 -0.22 18.74 25.15
N TYR A 153 -1.39 18.59 24.54
CA TYR A 153 -1.57 17.80 23.32
C TYR A 153 -0.61 18.22 22.19
N LEU A 154 -0.46 19.53 21.96
CA LEU A 154 0.44 20.03 20.92
C LEU A 154 1.92 19.75 21.25
N ASN A 155 2.36 19.95 22.50
CA ASN A 155 3.74 19.67 22.89
C ASN A 155 4.09 18.18 22.77
N ASP A 156 3.17 17.29 23.11
CA ASP A 156 3.39 15.85 23.07
C ASP A 156 3.44 15.31 21.64
N ASN A 157 2.73 15.95 20.69
CA ASN A 157 2.57 15.47 19.32
C ASN A 157 3.38 16.25 18.26
N MET A 158 4.04 17.35 18.62
CA MET A 158 4.88 18.15 17.70
C MET A 158 6.23 17.50 17.39
N THR A 159 6.20 16.33 16.77
CA THR A 159 7.41 15.59 16.38
C THR A 159 8.01 16.04 15.04
N GLY A 160 7.24 16.76 14.23
CA GLY A 160 7.60 17.13 12.85
C GLY A 160 7.51 15.97 11.85
N ALA A 161 7.13 14.77 12.30
CA ALA A 161 6.91 13.58 11.47
C ALA A 161 5.43 13.17 11.51
N TRP A 162 5.00 12.37 10.53
CA TRP A 162 3.68 11.74 10.58
C TRP A 162 3.65 10.74 11.74
N THR A 163 2.64 10.87 12.60
CA THR A 163 2.36 9.92 13.68
C THR A 163 1.04 9.22 13.41
N TYR A 164 0.93 7.98 13.85
CA TYR A 164 -0.30 7.19 13.75
C TYR A 164 -0.86 6.99 15.17
N GLY A 165 -2.13 7.34 15.35
CA GLY A 165 -2.75 7.50 16.67
C GLY A 165 -2.49 8.88 17.29
N ASP A 166 -3.24 9.19 18.35
CA ASP A 166 -3.23 10.49 19.03
C ASP A 166 -2.37 10.50 20.31
N GLY A 167 -1.57 9.46 20.51
CA GLY A 167 -0.73 9.26 21.71
C GLY A 167 -1.52 9.02 22.99
N ARG A 168 -2.86 8.97 22.94
CA ARG A 168 -3.72 8.67 24.09
C ARG A 168 -4.00 7.18 24.09
N GLU A 169 -3.56 6.49 25.13
CA GLU A 169 -3.92 5.08 25.33
C GLU A 169 -5.44 4.93 25.30
N SER A 170 -5.97 4.00 24.50
CA SER A 170 -7.37 3.53 24.44
C SER A 170 -8.22 3.92 23.21
N VAL A 171 -7.64 4.36 22.09
CA VAL A 171 -8.40 4.48 20.83
C VAL A 171 -8.29 3.16 20.04
N PRO A 172 -9.43 2.48 19.75
CA PRO A 172 -9.44 1.31 18.85
C PRO A 172 -8.75 1.60 17.51
N ASP A 173 -8.08 0.61 16.92
CA ASP A 173 -7.31 0.78 15.67
C ASP A 173 -8.15 1.36 14.52
N ASP A 174 -9.45 1.04 14.45
CA ASP A 174 -10.40 1.54 13.45
C ASP A 174 -10.83 2.99 13.67
N GLN A 175 -10.42 3.60 14.77
CA GLN A 175 -10.65 5.00 15.13
C GLN A 175 -9.36 5.82 15.20
N GLN A 176 -8.22 5.19 14.95
CA GLN A 176 -6.94 5.89 14.89
C GLN A 176 -6.83 6.71 13.60
N SER A 177 -6.01 7.74 13.65
CA SER A 177 -5.76 8.60 12.51
C SER A 177 -4.29 8.96 12.43
N PHE A 178 -3.87 9.30 11.22
CA PHE A 178 -2.56 9.86 10.97
C PHE A 178 -2.60 11.35 11.23
N HIS A 179 -1.58 11.87 11.91
CA HIS A 179 -1.47 13.27 12.25
C HIS A 179 -0.10 13.81 11.86
N TRP A 180 -0.07 15.05 11.37
CA TRP A 180 1.16 15.79 11.16
C TRP A 180 0.97 17.24 11.58
N PHE A 181 1.96 17.76 12.29
CA PHE A 181 1.96 19.10 12.86
C PHE A 181 3.07 19.93 12.25
N TYR A 182 2.72 21.13 11.78
CA TYR A 182 3.64 22.10 11.24
C TYR A 182 3.55 23.42 11.97
N THR A 183 4.69 24.07 12.22
CA THR A 183 4.74 25.42 12.78
C THR A 183 5.82 26.23 12.06
N ASP A 184 5.51 27.49 11.70
CA ASP A 184 6.49 28.40 11.09
C ASP A 184 7.26 29.18 12.18
N SER A 185 7.90 28.45 13.11
CA SER A 185 8.80 29.06 14.09
C SER A 185 10.18 29.23 13.47
N LEU A 186 10.62 30.47 13.28
CA LEU A 186 11.94 30.83 12.72
C LEU A 186 13.06 29.98 13.37
N GLY A 187 13.45 28.92 12.65
CA GLY A 187 14.58 28.06 12.93
C GLY A 187 14.36 26.81 13.79
N HIS A 188 13.20 26.56 14.41
CA HIS A 188 13.00 25.38 15.28
C HIS A 188 11.65 24.69 15.01
N GLN A 189 11.64 23.70 14.11
CA GLN A 189 10.51 22.79 13.95
C GLN A 189 10.36 21.90 15.20
N GLY A 190 9.12 21.65 15.65
CA GLY A 190 8.84 20.75 16.77
C GLY A 190 8.86 21.36 18.18
N ALA A 191 8.97 22.69 18.33
CA ALA A 191 8.88 23.34 19.64
C ALA A 191 7.96 24.58 19.64
N LEU A 192 7.10 24.70 20.65
CA LEU A 192 6.23 25.86 20.87
C LEU A 192 6.97 27.00 21.60
N LYS A 193 6.88 28.25 21.10
CA LYS A 193 7.56 29.42 21.69
C LYS A 193 6.60 30.51 22.24
N GLY A 194 5.31 30.21 22.39
CA GLY A 194 4.34 31.11 23.03
C GLY A 194 3.52 31.97 22.08
N SER A 195 3.98 32.16 20.83
CA SER A 195 3.26 32.89 19.78
C SER A 195 3.12 32.08 18.49
N ASN A 196 3.29 30.75 18.57
CA ASN A 196 3.33 29.91 17.39
C ASN A 196 1.92 29.71 16.82
N LEU A 197 1.84 29.81 15.50
CA LEU A 197 0.78 29.20 14.72
C LEU A 197 1.14 27.73 14.50
N VAL A 198 0.20 26.82 14.77
CA VAL A 198 0.34 25.40 14.43
C VAL A 198 -0.77 25.02 13.46
N VAL A 199 -0.39 24.40 12.35
CA VAL A 199 -1.32 23.80 11.41
C VAL A 199 -1.15 22.29 11.49
N GLN A 200 -2.24 21.59 11.79
CA GLN A 200 -2.32 20.14 11.80
C GLN A 200 -3.06 19.68 10.54
N ALA A 201 -2.54 18.63 9.90
CA ALA A 201 -3.32 17.78 9.00
C ALA A 201 -3.52 16.42 9.63
N SER A 202 -4.71 15.86 9.46
CA SER A 202 -5.00 14.49 9.86
C SER A 202 -5.95 13.77 8.91
N PHE A 203 -5.75 12.47 8.76
CA PHE A 203 -6.63 11.60 7.98
C PHE A 203 -6.80 10.26 8.70
N GLY A 204 -7.99 9.68 8.61
CA GLY A 204 -8.33 8.49 9.38
C GLY A 204 -7.73 7.20 8.82
N HIS A 205 -7.70 6.16 9.66
CA HIS A 205 -7.36 4.79 9.29
C HIS A 205 -8.13 4.33 8.03
N GLU A 206 -9.41 4.69 7.96
CA GLU A 206 -10.32 4.34 6.88
C GLU A 206 -9.84 4.84 5.51
N ASN A 207 -9.03 5.90 5.44
CA ASN A 207 -8.51 6.40 4.17
C ASN A 207 -7.54 5.41 3.53
N ILE A 208 -6.63 4.83 4.33
CA ILE A 208 -5.71 3.79 3.87
C ILE A 208 -6.51 2.53 3.54
N GLU A 209 -7.45 2.12 4.41
CA GLU A 209 -8.33 0.97 4.18
C GLU A 209 -9.11 1.10 2.85
N ASN A 210 -9.70 2.27 2.58
CA ASN A 210 -10.44 2.54 1.33
C ASN A 210 -9.54 2.48 0.09
N MET A 211 -8.29 2.91 0.20
CA MET A 211 -7.32 2.78 -0.90
C MET A 211 -6.92 1.31 -1.13
N LEU A 212 -6.77 0.52 -0.07
CA LEU A 212 -6.51 -0.92 -0.16
C LEU A 212 -7.71 -1.68 -0.74
N ASP A 213 -8.94 -1.30 -0.37
CA ASP A 213 -10.17 -1.84 -0.96
C ASP A 213 -10.27 -1.52 -2.47
N THR A 214 -9.96 -0.28 -2.85
CA THR A 214 -9.94 0.15 -4.26
C THR A 214 -8.91 -0.62 -5.07
N TYR A 215 -7.73 -0.87 -4.49
CA TYR A 215 -6.72 -1.73 -5.11
C TYR A 215 -7.24 -3.15 -5.32
N LYS A 216 -7.83 -3.76 -4.29
CA LYS A 216 -8.33 -5.14 -4.36
C LYS A 216 -9.43 -5.30 -5.40
N ALA A 217 -10.29 -4.29 -5.58
CA ALA A 217 -11.31 -4.30 -6.62
C ALA A 217 -10.71 -4.35 -8.05
N GLY A 218 -9.50 -3.83 -8.25
CA GLY A 218 -8.83 -3.77 -9.56
C GLY A 218 -7.82 -4.90 -9.85
N GLY A 219 -7.62 -5.86 -8.95
CA GLY A 219 -6.57 -6.87 -9.06
C GLY A 219 -6.83 -8.16 -8.27
N GLN A 220 -5.86 -9.07 -8.28
CA GLN A 220 -5.87 -10.27 -7.43
C GLN A 220 -4.85 -10.12 -6.30
N GLY A 221 -5.29 -10.29 -5.06
CA GLY A 221 -4.44 -10.30 -3.87
C GLY A 221 -5.04 -9.50 -2.72
N ASP A 222 -4.39 -9.59 -1.56
CA ASP A 222 -4.72 -8.85 -0.35
C ASP A 222 -3.62 -7.84 -0.06
N PRO A 223 -3.73 -6.58 -0.53
CA PRO A 223 -2.76 -5.56 -0.17
C PRO A 223 -2.85 -5.27 1.33
N ILE A 224 -1.70 -4.99 1.93
CA ILE A 224 -1.58 -4.58 3.33
C ILE A 224 -0.69 -3.34 3.41
N PHE A 225 -0.96 -2.48 4.38
CA PHE A 225 -0.07 -1.40 4.77
C PHE A 225 0.53 -1.75 6.12
N TYR A 226 1.86 -1.72 6.22
CA TYR A 226 2.58 -2.26 7.37
C TYR A 226 3.74 -1.36 7.74
N ARG A 227 3.93 -1.19 9.05
CA ARG A 227 5.08 -0.58 9.68
C ARG A 227 5.54 -1.49 10.80
N GLN A 228 6.86 -1.69 10.90
CA GLN A 228 7.42 -2.54 11.94
C GLN A 228 7.04 -2.05 13.34
N GLY A 229 6.53 -2.95 14.17
CA GLY A 229 6.07 -2.67 15.54
C GLY A 229 4.61 -2.17 15.65
N GLU A 230 3.90 -1.99 14.53
CA GLU A 230 2.49 -1.61 14.50
C GLU A 230 1.62 -2.71 13.87
N ALA A 231 0.34 -2.74 14.22
CA ALA A 231 -0.62 -3.64 13.58
C ALA A 231 -0.78 -3.24 12.09
N PRO A 232 -0.85 -4.21 11.15
CA PRO A 232 -1.03 -3.90 9.75
C PRO A 232 -2.44 -3.33 9.50
N ILE A 233 -2.54 -2.33 8.63
CA ILE A 233 -3.81 -1.88 8.09
C ILE A 233 -4.14 -2.78 6.89
N LEU A 234 -5.30 -3.43 6.96
CA LEU A 234 -5.75 -4.40 5.97
C LEU A 234 -6.90 -3.83 5.14
N ASN A 235 -7.14 -4.37 3.95
CA ASN A 235 -8.42 -4.17 3.27
C ASN A 235 -9.54 -4.95 4.01
N ARG A 236 -10.79 -4.53 3.83
CA ARG A 236 -11.95 -5.07 4.58
C ARG A 236 -12.23 -6.54 4.34
N SER A 237 -11.72 -7.09 3.25
CA SER A 237 -11.96 -8.48 2.84
C SER A 237 -10.70 -9.34 2.88
N ALA A 238 -9.62 -8.85 3.50
CA ALA A 238 -8.35 -9.57 3.59
C ALA A 238 -8.47 -10.81 4.48
N SER A 239 -7.74 -11.87 4.16
CA SER A 239 -7.55 -12.97 5.10
C SER A 239 -6.62 -12.53 6.23
N LYS A 240 -7.16 -12.51 7.46
CA LYS A 240 -6.41 -12.17 8.67
C LYS A 240 -5.31 -13.19 8.94
N GLU A 241 -5.53 -14.45 8.58
CA GLU A 241 -4.57 -15.54 8.75
C GLU A 241 -3.34 -15.33 7.85
N LEU A 242 -3.57 -15.07 6.56
CA LEU A 242 -2.47 -14.82 5.61
C LEU A 242 -1.73 -13.53 5.95
N ALA A 243 -2.46 -12.48 6.36
CA ALA A 243 -1.85 -11.23 6.81
C ALA A 243 -0.96 -11.44 8.04
N SER A 244 -1.40 -12.25 9.02
CA SER A 244 -0.61 -12.55 10.22
C SER A 244 0.65 -13.36 9.90
N GLU A 245 0.56 -14.33 8.98
CA GLU A 245 1.73 -15.10 8.52
C GLU A 245 2.73 -14.18 7.78
N LEU A 246 2.24 -13.25 6.96
CA LEU A 246 3.07 -12.27 6.27
C LEU A 246 3.75 -11.31 7.25
N VAL A 247 3.02 -10.77 8.23
CA VAL A 247 3.59 -9.87 9.24
C VAL A 247 4.67 -10.58 10.07
N ALA A 248 4.42 -11.81 10.51
CA ALA A 248 5.42 -12.61 11.23
C ALA A 248 6.69 -12.85 10.38
N PHE A 249 6.54 -13.00 9.07
CA PHE A 249 7.67 -13.09 8.15
C PHE A 249 8.43 -11.75 8.02
N LEU A 250 7.72 -10.62 7.96
CA LEU A 250 8.28 -9.28 7.80
C LEU A 250 8.99 -8.77 9.07
N ASP A 251 8.43 -9.03 10.25
CA ASP A 251 9.01 -8.62 11.55
C ASP A 251 10.42 -9.20 11.77
N GLY A 252 10.72 -10.35 11.16
CA GLY A 252 12.02 -11.01 11.23
C GLY A 252 13.09 -10.46 10.29
N ARG A 253 12.79 -9.43 9.48
CA ARG A 253 13.73 -8.83 8.50
C ARG A 253 13.94 -7.35 8.75
N GLN A 254 15.14 -6.87 8.41
CA GLN A 254 15.33 -5.44 8.17
C GLN A 254 14.77 -5.12 6.79
N LEU A 255 13.70 -4.33 6.77
CA LEU A 255 13.13 -3.79 5.55
C LEU A 255 13.93 -2.55 5.16
N ASP A 256 15.05 -2.75 4.45
CA ASP A 256 15.80 -1.62 3.90
C ASP A 256 14.96 -0.91 2.82
N GLY A 257 15.09 0.42 2.79
CA GLY A 257 14.22 1.32 2.03
C GLY A 257 14.04 0.91 0.57
N THR A 258 12.80 0.51 0.27
CA THR A 258 12.24 0.37 -1.07
C THR A 258 12.84 -0.75 -1.92
N GLU A 259 12.59 -2.00 -1.54
CA GLU A 259 12.58 -3.12 -2.49
C GLU A 259 11.23 -3.84 -2.47
N GLN A 260 10.70 -4.08 -3.67
CA GLN A 260 9.45 -4.81 -3.84
C GLN A 260 9.77 -6.31 -3.92
N GLU A 261 9.50 -7.06 -2.86
CA GLU A 261 9.83 -8.48 -2.78
C GLU A 261 8.57 -9.37 -2.92
N VAL A 262 8.65 -10.41 -3.75
CA VAL A 262 7.61 -11.44 -3.81
C VAL A 262 8.00 -12.58 -2.89
N VAL A 263 7.29 -12.71 -1.77
CA VAL A 263 7.51 -13.76 -0.78
C VAL A 263 6.54 -14.91 -1.02
N ARG A 264 7.05 -16.15 -1.03
CA ARG A 264 6.22 -17.35 -0.96
C ARG A 264 6.05 -17.75 0.51
N LEU A 265 4.88 -17.46 1.06
CA LEU A 265 4.44 -17.98 2.35
C LEU A 265 4.13 -19.48 2.20
N GLY A 266 4.20 -20.23 3.31
CA GLY A 266 4.46 -21.68 3.31
C GLY A 266 3.66 -22.52 2.32
N ILE A 267 4.33 -23.49 1.71
CA ILE A 267 3.75 -24.50 0.83
C ILE A 267 2.69 -25.28 1.62
N ARG A 268 1.40 -25.00 1.39
CA ARG A 268 0.38 -26.03 1.64
C ARG A 268 0.56 -27.11 0.58
N ALA A 269 1.27 -28.17 0.96
CA ALA A 269 1.20 -29.45 0.27
C ALA A 269 -0.24 -29.94 0.42
N ILE A 270 -1.05 -29.67 -0.60
CA ILE A 270 -2.33 -30.32 -0.79
C ILE A 270 -1.96 -31.74 -1.24
N TRP A 271 -2.08 -32.70 -0.33
CA TRP A 271 -2.12 -34.12 -0.67
C TRP A 271 -3.47 -34.46 -1.29
#